data_AF-A0A958FIT4-F1
#
_entry.id   AF-A0A958FIT4-F1
#
_cell.length_a   1.000
_cell.length_b   1.000
_cell.length_c   1.000
_cell.angle_alpha   90.00
_cell.angle_beta   90.00
_cell.angle_gamma   90.00
#
_symmetry.space_group_name_H-M   'P 1'
#
loop_
_entity.id
_entity.type
_entity.pdbx_description
1 polymer ?
#
loop_
_entity_poly.entity_id
_entity_poly.type
_entity_poly.pdbx_seq_one_letter_code
_entity_poly.pdbx_strand_id
1 'polypeptide(L)'
;MKFIQYMMLVLLLLTAGITAQNESSVDAAAALIELDDYTAHVKTLASDDFEGRSPSSPGEEKTVNYLQAQFAALGLQPGNGESYFQEVPLVEITTTPEPKLEVRGTGRGLSIPLGQGFVGLTRRVVDSLQIRDSEMVFAGYGIVAPEYGWDD
;
A
#
# COMPACT_ATOMS: atom_id res chain seq x y z
N MET A 1 26.67 49.62 19.96
CA MET A 1 26.55 49.38 18.49
C MET A 1 26.46 47.90 18.11
N LYS A 2 27.24 46.97 18.69
CA LYS A 2 27.16 45.53 18.33
C LYS A 2 25.84 44.83 18.71
N PHE A 3 25.16 45.26 19.78
CA PHE A 3 23.89 44.66 20.24
C PHE A 3 22.74 44.84 19.22
N ILE A 4 22.64 46.01 18.60
CA ILE A 4 21.66 46.32 17.54
C ILE A 4 21.92 45.47 16.29
N GLN A 5 23.20 45.18 16.01
CA GLN A 5 23.63 44.40 14.86
C GLN A 5 23.29 42.90 15.00
N TYR A 6 23.42 42.33 16.20
CA TYR A 6 22.96 40.97 16.50
C TYR A 6 21.42 40.86 16.51
N MET A 7 20.72 41.90 16.99
CA MET A 7 19.25 41.94 16.98
C MET A 7 18.68 42.01 15.55
N MET A 8 19.32 42.73 14.64
CA MET A 8 18.97 42.71 13.21
C MET A 8 19.25 41.37 12.54
N LEU A 9 20.34 40.67 12.90
CA LEU A 9 20.68 39.36 12.32
C LEU A 9 19.68 38.26 12.75
N VAL A 10 19.24 38.29 14.01
CA VAL A 10 18.23 37.36 14.53
C VAL A 10 16.85 37.64 13.93
N LEU A 11 16.50 38.92 13.72
CA LEU A 11 15.25 39.29 13.06
C LEU A 11 15.22 38.86 11.58
N LEU A 12 16.35 38.94 10.88
CA LEU A 12 16.48 38.48 9.49
C LEU A 12 16.34 36.96 9.35
N LEU A 13 16.85 36.20 10.33
CA LEU A 13 16.73 34.73 10.39
C LEU A 13 15.31 34.27 10.75
N LEU A 14 14.58 35.01 11.60
CA LEU A 14 13.18 34.69 11.92
C LEU A 14 12.21 34.95 10.75
N THR A 15 12.48 35.93 9.89
CA THR A 15 11.60 36.21 8.73
C THR A 15 11.76 35.21 7.59
N ALA A 16 12.91 34.52 7.48
CA ALA A 16 13.14 33.50 6.45
C ALA A 16 12.35 32.20 6.71
N GLY A 17 11.97 31.93 7.97
CA GLY A 17 11.19 30.74 8.33
C GLY A 17 9.69 30.84 8.05
N ILE A 18 9.16 32.06 7.88
CA ILE A 18 7.70 32.29 7.75
C ILE A 18 7.25 32.27 6.27
N THR A 19 8.15 32.47 5.30
CA THR A 19 7.80 32.45 3.86
C THR A 19 7.83 31.04 3.23
N ALA A 20 8.08 29.98 4.01
CA ALA A 20 8.18 28.61 3.49
C ALA A 20 6.82 27.92 3.22
N GLN A 21 5.70 28.58 3.54
CA GLN A 21 4.35 28.10 3.23
C GLN A 21 3.62 29.13 2.37
N ASN A 22 4.04 29.26 1.11
CA ASN A 22 3.38 30.13 0.14
C ASN A 22 2.50 29.27 -0.78
N GLU A 23 1.20 29.56 -0.90
CA GLU A 23 0.31 28.85 -1.84
C GLU A 23 0.83 28.85 -3.29
N SER A 24 1.67 29.84 -3.65
CA SER A 24 2.35 29.90 -4.95
C SER A 24 3.24 28.69 -5.26
N SER A 25 3.65 27.90 -4.26
CA SER A 25 4.49 26.73 -4.49
C SER A 25 3.69 25.52 -4.99
N VAL A 26 2.39 25.43 -4.66
CA VAL A 26 1.53 24.32 -5.09
C VAL A 26 1.14 24.48 -6.55
N ASP A 27 0.72 25.68 -6.96
CA ASP A 27 0.40 25.97 -8.37
C ASP A 27 1.63 25.82 -9.28
N ALA A 28 2.80 26.27 -8.80
CA ALA A 28 4.05 26.09 -9.53
C ALA A 28 4.44 24.61 -9.64
N ALA A 29 4.22 23.80 -8.60
CA ALA A 29 4.47 22.36 -8.66
C ALA A 29 3.46 21.64 -9.56
N ALA A 30 2.19 22.03 -9.51
CA ALA A 30 1.14 21.48 -10.38
C ALA A 30 1.41 21.76 -11.86
N ALA A 31 1.97 22.93 -12.17
CA ALA A 31 2.39 23.29 -13.53
C ALA A 31 3.57 22.47 -14.06
N LEU A 32 4.28 21.71 -13.22
CA LEU A 32 5.35 20.79 -13.63
C LEU A 32 4.83 19.38 -13.95
N ILE A 33 3.56 19.09 -13.66
CA ILE A 33 2.97 17.78 -13.91
C ILE A 33 2.46 17.74 -15.35
N GLU A 34 3.24 17.11 -16.22
CA GLU A 34 2.89 16.93 -17.62
C GLU A 34 2.13 15.60 -17.82
N LEU A 35 1.02 15.66 -18.56
CA LEU A 35 0.19 14.48 -18.86
C LEU A 35 0.96 13.43 -19.65
N ASP A 36 1.86 13.86 -20.54
CA ASP A 36 2.65 12.96 -21.38
C ASP A 36 3.63 12.13 -20.54
N ASP A 37 4.28 12.73 -19.53
CA ASP A 37 5.17 12.03 -18.60
C ASP A 37 4.41 10.98 -17.80
N TYR A 38 3.27 11.37 -17.21
CA TYR A 38 2.39 10.43 -16.51
C TYR A 38 1.97 9.27 -17.42
N THR A 39 1.54 9.59 -18.65
CA THR A 39 1.06 8.60 -19.61
C THR A 39 2.17 7.63 -20.02
N ALA A 40 3.40 8.12 -20.19
CA ALA A 40 4.56 7.28 -20.49
C ALA A 40 4.81 6.27 -19.37
N HIS A 41 4.85 6.71 -18.11
CA HIS A 41 5.03 5.83 -16.95
C HIS A 41 3.94 4.76 -16.86
N VAL A 42 2.67 5.16 -16.99
CA VAL A 42 1.53 4.23 -16.95
C VAL A 42 1.62 3.20 -18.08
N LYS A 43 1.91 3.63 -19.32
CA LYS A 43 2.05 2.73 -20.46
C LYS A 43 3.17 1.72 -20.27
N THR A 44 4.31 2.14 -19.72
CA THR A 44 5.43 1.22 -19.46
C THR A 44 5.07 0.23 -18.35
N LEU A 45 4.59 0.71 -17.19
CA LEU A 45 4.32 -0.15 -16.04
C LEU A 45 3.13 -1.10 -16.25
N ALA A 46 2.22 -0.77 -17.18
CA ALA A 46 1.07 -1.59 -17.54
C ALA A 46 1.25 -2.36 -18.86
N SER A 47 2.44 -2.36 -19.45
CA SER A 47 2.69 -3.11 -20.68
C SER A 47 2.75 -4.61 -20.41
N ASP A 48 2.50 -5.39 -21.47
CA ASP A 48 2.69 -6.86 -21.44
C ASP A 48 4.12 -7.23 -21.05
N ASP A 49 5.11 -6.44 -21.46
CA ASP A 49 6.52 -6.65 -21.11
C ASP A 49 6.78 -6.60 -19.60
N PHE A 50 5.94 -5.89 -18.83
CA PHE A 50 6.08 -5.81 -17.37
C PHE A 50 5.33 -6.93 -16.65
N GLU A 51 4.44 -7.68 -17.30
CA GLU A 51 3.80 -8.89 -16.76
C GLU A 51 3.06 -8.71 -15.42
N GLY A 52 2.83 -7.47 -14.98
CA GLY A 52 2.29 -7.14 -13.66
C GLY A 52 3.35 -6.79 -12.62
N ARG A 53 2.95 -6.75 -11.34
CA ARG A 53 3.78 -6.21 -10.24
C ARG A 53 3.61 -6.99 -8.94
N SER A 54 3.26 -8.28 -9.05
CA SER A 54 3.13 -9.13 -7.88
C SER A 54 4.49 -9.33 -7.22
N PRO A 55 4.60 -9.34 -5.88
CA PRO A 55 5.84 -9.69 -5.22
C PRO A 55 6.37 -11.06 -5.69
N SER A 56 7.70 -11.21 -5.71
CA SER A 56 8.42 -12.40 -6.15
C SER A 56 8.13 -12.84 -7.59
N SER A 57 7.72 -11.92 -8.47
CA SER A 57 7.47 -12.18 -9.88
C SER A 57 8.52 -11.51 -10.79
N PRO A 58 8.71 -11.97 -12.04
CA PRO A 58 9.55 -11.26 -13.01
C PRO A 58 9.13 -9.80 -13.23
N GLY A 59 7.83 -9.51 -13.12
CA GLY A 59 7.29 -8.17 -13.24
C GLY A 59 7.67 -7.23 -12.10
N GLU A 60 7.82 -7.75 -10.87
CA GLU A 60 8.39 -6.97 -9.76
C GLU A 60 9.81 -6.54 -10.07
N GLU A 61 10.69 -7.47 -10.48
CA GLU A 61 12.09 -7.16 -10.78
C GLU A 61 12.21 -6.04 -11.84
N LYS A 62 11.43 -6.14 -12.92
CA LYS A 62 11.35 -5.09 -13.96
C LYS A 62 10.87 -3.77 -13.38
N THR A 63 9.84 -3.81 -12.54
CA THR A 63 9.22 -2.63 -11.94
C THR A 63 10.17 -1.91 -10.97
N VAL A 64 10.81 -2.62 -10.05
CA VAL A 64 11.70 -1.99 -9.07
C VAL A 64 12.94 -1.40 -9.74
N ASN A 65 13.47 -2.07 -10.76
CA ASN A 65 14.58 -1.54 -11.57
C ASN A 65 14.17 -0.32 -12.38
N TYR A 66 12.96 -0.32 -12.96
CA TYR A 66 12.42 0.85 -13.64
C TYR A 66 12.32 2.06 -12.70
N LEU A 67 11.76 1.87 -11.50
CA LEU A 67 11.64 2.94 -10.50
C LEU A 67 13.01 3.44 -10.04
N GLN A 68 13.97 2.55 -9.80
CA GLN A 68 15.34 2.92 -9.47
C GLN A 68 15.99 3.75 -10.58
N ALA A 69 15.80 3.39 -11.85
CA ALA A 69 16.30 4.17 -12.98
C ALA A 69 15.64 5.55 -13.08
N GLN A 70 14.31 5.66 -12.88
CA GLN A 70 13.62 6.95 -12.86
C GLN A 70 14.12 7.83 -11.71
N PHE A 71 14.33 7.26 -10.52
CA PHE A 71 14.87 8.01 -9.38
C PHE A 71 16.29 8.52 -9.63
N ALA A 72 17.16 7.67 -10.17
CA ALA A 72 18.51 8.08 -10.54
C ALA A 72 18.51 9.18 -11.62
N ALA A 73 17.62 9.09 -12.61
CA ALA A 73 17.46 10.12 -13.65
C ALA A 73 17.00 11.47 -13.10
N LEU A 74 16.19 11.47 -12.04
CA LEU A 74 15.78 12.68 -11.30
C LEU A 74 16.88 13.21 -10.36
N GLY A 75 18.02 12.52 -10.23
CA GLY A 75 19.12 12.91 -9.34
C GLY A 75 18.88 12.60 -7.86
N LEU A 76 17.84 11.83 -7.54
CA LEU A 76 17.60 11.33 -6.18
C LEU A 76 18.78 10.45 -5.76
N GLN A 77 19.10 10.49 -4.46
CA GLN A 77 20.11 9.61 -3.88
C GLN A 77 19.46 8.37 -3.27
N PRO A 78 20.21 7.27 -3.07
CA PRO A 78 19.68 6.08 -2.43
C PRO A 78 19.18 6.36 -1.00
N GLY A 79 18.06 5.73 -0.63
CA GLY A 79 17.40 5.92 0.68
C GLY A 79 17.73 4.85 1.72
N ASN A 80 18.36 3.75 1.32
CA ASN A 80 18.73 2.62 2.18
C ASN A 80 20.25 2.42 2.17
N GLY A 81 20.97 3.38 2.76
CA GLY A 81 22.44 3.44 2.67
C GLY A 81 22.88 3.76 1.25
N GLU A 82 23.62 2.86 0.62
CA GLU A 82 24.04 2.99 -0.79
C GLU A 82 23.03 2.39 -1.78
N SER A 83 21.93 1.80 -1.30
CA SER A 83 20.92 1.11 -2.11
C SER A 83 19.61 1.90 -2.23
N TYR A 84 19.00 1.85 -3.42
CA TYR A 84 17.62 2.31 -3.65
C TYR A 84 16.58 1.27 -3.18
N PHE A 85 17.02 0.05 -2.93
CA PHE A 85 16.15 -1.07 -2.55
C PHE A 85 16.19 -1.30 -1.04
N GLN A 86 15.01 -1.52 -0.47
CA GLN A 86 14.85 -2.01 0.90
C GLN A 86 14.34 -3.44 0.86
N GLU A 87 15.13 -4.37 1.36
CA GLU A 87 14.71 -5.76 1.48
C GLU A 87 13.65 -5.89 2.58
N VAL A 88 12.56 -6.59 2.26
CA VAL A 88 11.47 -6.89 3.20
C VAL A 88 11.23 -8.40 3.23
N PRO A 89 11.13 -9.01 4.43
CA PRO A 89 10.83 -10.43 4.51
C PRO A 89 9.39 -10.68 4.04
N LEU A 90 9.23 -11.62 3.11
CA LEU A 90 7.93 -12.03 2.56
C LEU A 90 7.68 -13.51 2.83
N VAL A 91 6.40 -13.86 2.91
CA VAL A 91 5.92 -15.24 2.97
C VAL A 91 4.87 -15.42 1.87
N GLU A 92 5.06 -16.44 1.04
CA GLU A 92 4.04 -16.89 0.09
C GLU A 92 3.18 -17.96 0.74
N ILE A 93 1.85 -17.83 0.62
CA ILE A 93 0.88 -18.80 1.12
C ILE A 93 0.07 -19.30 -0.06
N THR A 94 0.33 -20.55 -0.45
CA THR A 94 -0.46 -21.27 -1.45
C THR A 94 -1.30 -22.32 -0.75
N THR A 95 -2.63 -22.15 -0.78
CA THR A 95 -3.59 -23.03 -0.10
C THR A 95 -4.29 -23.97 -1.05
N THR A 96 -4.57 -25.19 -0.60
CA THR A 96 -5.48 -26.14 -1.25
C THR A 96 -6.73 -26.31 -0.39
N PRO A 97 -7.69 -25.35 -0.42
CA PRO A 97 -8.89 -25.41 0.40
C PRO A 97 -9.81 -26.56 -0.03
N GLU A 98 -10.63 -27.04 0.91
CA GLU A 98 -11.74 -27.95 0.59
C GLU A 98 -12.69 -27.32 -0.43
N PRO A 99 -13.24 -28.10 -1.38
CA PRO A 99 -14.05 -27.56 -2.48
C PRO A 99 -15.43 -27.07 -2.03
N LYS A 100 -15.82 -27.31 -0.78
CA LYS A 100 -17.12 -26.91 -0.21
C LYS A 100 -17.05 -26.72 1.30
N LEU A 101 -17.92 -25.84 1.80
CA LEU A 101 -18.25 -25.69 3.21
C LEU A 101 -19.51 -26.50 3.52
N GLU A 102 -19.45 -27.31 4.57
CA GLU A 102 -20.58 -28.08 5.10
C GLU A 102 -21.12 -27.40 6.37
N VAL A 103 -22.40 -27.04 6.35
CA VAL A 103 -23.11 -26.45 7.48
C VAL A 103 -24.17 -27.44 7.96
N ARG A 104 -24.15 -27.72 9.26
CA ARG A 104 -25.13 -28.58 9.93
C ARG A 104 -25.84 -27.80 11.03
N GLY A 105 -27.10 -28.13 11.27
CA GLY A 105 -27.92 -27.51 12.32
C GLY A 105 -29.20 -28.33 12.54
N THR A 106 -30.17 -27.77 13.25
CA THR A 106 -31.47 -28.41 13.48
C THR A 106 -32.34 -28.49 12.22
N GLY A 107 -32.04 -27.68 11.21
CA GLY A 107 -32.71 -27.65 9.92
C GLY A 107 -32.01 -28.47 8.83
N ARG A 108 -32.30 -28.15 7.56
CA ARG A 108 -31.63 -28.74 6.40
C ARG A 108 -30.16 -28.32 6.38
N GLY A 109 -29.24 -29.28 6.29
CA GLY A 109 -27.82 -28.99 6.09
C GLY A 109 -27.55 -28.30 4.74
N LEU A 110 -26.52 -27.45 4.70
CA LEU A 110 -26.10 -26.74 3.49
C LEU A 110 -24.71 -27.23 3.08
N SER A 111 -24.53 -27.43 1.77
CA SER A 111 -23.24 -27.71 1.15
C SER A 111 -22.97 -26.58 0.16
N ILE A 112 -22.05 -25.69 0.50
CA ILE A 112 -21.78 -24.44 -0.23
C ILE A 112 -20.46 -24.57 -0.98
N PRO A 113 -20.42 -24.55 -2.32
CA PRO A 113 -19.17 -24.66 -3.08
C PRO A 113 -18.24 -23.46 -2.83
N LEU A 114 -16.93 -23.71 -2.85
CA LEU A 114 -15.93 -22.65 -2.80
C LEU A 114 -16.10 -21.70 -4.00
N GLY A 115 -16.05 -20.40 -3.74
CA GLY A 115 -16.29 -19.35 -4.74
C GLY A 115 -17.77 -19.13 -5.07
N GLN A 116 -18.69 -19.93 -4.52
CA GLN A 116 -20.14 -19.77 -4.70
C GLN A 116 -20.83 -19.67 -3.34
N GLY A 117 -20.77 -18.48 -2.74
CA GLY A 117 -21.37 -18.20 -1.43
C GLY A 117 -20.45 -18.44 -0.23
N PHE A 118 -19.22 -18.90 -0.46
CA PHE A 118 -18.17 -19.00 0.56
C PHE A 118 -16.78 -18.80 -0.06
N VAL A 119 -15.91 -18.12 0.69
CA VAL A 119 -14.47 -18.01 0.41
C VAL A 119 -13.70 -18.48 1.64
N GLY A 120 -12.84 -19.48 1.46
CA GLY A 120 -11.94 -19.97 2.51
C GLY A 120 -10.51 -19.56 2.21
N LEU A 121 -9.98 -18.62 2.98
CA LEU A 121 -8.58 -18.20 2.93
C LEU A 121 -8.01 -18.07 4.33
N THR A 122 -6.68 -18.20 4.46
CA THR A 122 -5.97 -17.97 5.71
C THR A 122 -4.71 -17.14 5.43
N ARG A 123 -4.39 -16.25 6.36
CA ARG A 123 -3.12 -15.50 6.39
C ARG A 123 -2.15 -16.03 7.46
N ARG A 124 -2.51 -17.12 8.13
CA ARG A 124 -1.66 -17.74 9.16
C ARG A 124 -0.60 -18.59 8.47
N VAL A 125 0.66 -18.38 8.85
CA VAL A 125 1.81 -19.18 8.40
C VAL A 125 1.85 -20.50 9.17
N VAL A 126 0.99 -21.44 8.77
CA VAL A 126 0.87 -22.78 9.36
C VAL A 126 0.61 -23.80 8.26
N ASP A 127 1.10 -25.03 8.44
CA ASP A 127 0.99 -26.08 7.42
C ASP A 127 -0.45 -26.51 7.13
N SER A 128 -1.33 -26.42 8.14
CA SER A 128 -2.75 -26.69 7.97
C SER A 128 -3.60 -25.91 8.97
N LEU A 129 -4.81 -25.55 8.55
CA LEU A 129 -5.84 -24.95 9.38
C LEU A 129 -7.15 -25.68 9.13
N GLN A 130 -7.88 -25.99 10.18
CA GLN A 130 -9.13 -26.73 10.08
C GLN A 130 -10.18 -26.14 11.01
N ILE A 131 -11.40 -26.06 10.53
CA ILE A 131 -12.60 -25.74 11.29
C ILE A 131 -13.46 -27.00 11.24
N ARG A 132 -13.74 -27.60 12.39
CA ARG A 132 -14.50 -28.85 12.52
C ARG A 132 -15.58 -28.66 13.57
N ASP A 133 -16.81 -29.00 13.21
CA ASP A 133 -17.98 -29.04 14.11
C ASP A 133 -18.06 -27.82 15.05
N SER A 134 -17.82 -26.63 14.48
CA SER A 134 -17.75 -25.37 15.22
C SER A 134 -19.08 -24.63 15.16
N GLU A 135 -19.38 -23.88 16.21
CA GLU A 135 -20.55 -22.99 16.24
C GLU A 135 -20.43 -21.92 15.16
N MET A 136 -21.58 -21.56 14.58
CA MET A 136 -21.67 -20.48 13.61
C MET A 136 -22.50 -19.36 14.18
N VAL A 137 -21.92 -18.16 14.16
CA VAL A 137 -22.55 -16.93 14.63
C VAL A 137 -22.74 -16.00 13.44
N PHE A 138 -23.93 -15.41 13.34
CA PHE A 138 -24.18 -14.31 12.40
C PHE A 138 -23.76 -13.00 13.07
N ALA A 139 -22.76 -12.34 12.50
CA ALA A 139 -22.17 -11.11 13.02
C ALA A 139 -22.29 -9.95 12.02
N GLY A 140 -23.47 -9.81 11.39
CA GLY A 140 -23.78 -8.64 10.59
C GLY A 140 -22.76 -8.34 9.49
N TYR A 141 -22.22 -7.12 9.53
CA TYR A 141 -21.12 -6.68 8.67
C TYR A 141 -19.74 -6.84 9.34
N GLY A 142 -19.68 -7.16 10.63
CA GLY A 142 -18.47 -7.29 11.42
C GLY A 142 -17.78 -5.95 11.71
N ILE A 143 -18.56 -4.87 11.79
CA ILE A 143 -18.08 -3.49 11.93
C ILE A 143 -18.31 -3.01 13.35
N VAL A 144 -17.26 -2.49 13.97
CA VAL A 144 -17.33 -1.71 15.21
C VAL A 144 -16.71 -0.34 14.92
N ALA A 145 -17.56 0.69 14.83
CA ALA A 145 -17.16 2.07 14.55
C ALA A 145 -17.85 3.03 15.53
N PRO A 146 -17.32 3.17 16.77
CA PRO A 146 -17.92 3.96 17.84
C PRO A 146 -18.11 5.44 17.47
N GLU A 147 -17.22 5.99 16.65
CA GLU A 147 -17.29 7.36 16.12
C GLU A 147 -18.54 7.64 15.28
N TYR A 148 -19.18 6.60 14.74
CA TYR A 148 -20.44 6.67 14.01
C TYR A 148 -21.62 6.05 14.78
N GLY A 149 -21.39 5.57 16.00
CA GLY A 149 -22.40 4.84 16.78
C GLY A 149 -22.85 3.53 16.14
N TRP A 150 -21.95 2.86 15.41
CA TRP A 150 -22.25 1.65 14.65
C TRP A 150 -21.53 0.42 15.23
N ASP A 151 -22.28 -0.61 15.58
CA ASP A 151 -21.82 -1.95 15.95
C ASP A 151 -22.76 -2.98 15.31
N ASP A 152 -22.30 -3.67 14.26
CA ASP A 152 -23.05 -4.66 13.46
C ASP A 152 -22.15 -5.77 12.92
#